data_AF-A0A7W0FCQ9-F1
#
_entry.id   AF-A0A7W0FCQ9-F1
#
_cell.length_a   1.000
_cell.length_b   1.000
_cell.length_c   1.000
_cell.angle_alpha   90.00
_cell.angle_beta   90.00
_cell.angle_gamma   90.00
#
_symmetry.space_group_name_H-M   'P 1'
#
loop_
_entity.id
_entity.type
_entity.pdbx_description
1 polymer ?
#
loop_
_entity_poly.entity_id
_entity_poly.type
_entity_poly.pdbx_seq_one_letter_code
_entity_poly.pdbx_strand_id
1 'polypeptide(L)'
;MKLSYSKISSFERCPYAYKKTYIEKVPPQAKKYFSFGHSLHGALEEFYSSPLLYRLGLKKPTKNNLRRALLKRWIKGGSTPEENEAALRDAEIIIEKYYETFISDSFTPAWRVEAPFSFTAGRHTVMGIIDRIHRLGEHFEIIDYKTNKKIPQEENLKRDLQLYIYYLGCREFFRKNITRVSYIFLRYMKKISFDTSSFDDDGIRNRLASAGDRMAAEKDFLPRRNMFCGA
;
A
#
# COMPACT_ATOMS: atom_id res chain seq x y z
N MET A 1 -16.43 -14.74 -4.72
CA MET A 1 -15.03 -15.12 -4.38
C MET A 1 -14.35 -14.00 -3.57
N LYS A 2 -13.19 -14.25 -2.95
CA LYS A 2 -12.42 -13.21 -2.21
C LYS A 2 -11.38 -12.52 -3.10
N LEU A 3 -11.62 -11.25 -3.40
CA LEU A 3 -10.79 -10.37 -4.23
C LEU A 3 -9.88 -9.48 -3.37
N SER A 4 -8.75 -9.08 -3.94
CA SER A 4 -7.91 -7.99 -3.45
C SER A 4 -7.25 -7.31 -4.63
N TYR A 5 -6.75 -6.08 -4.44
CA TYR A 5 -6.04 -5.36 -5.50
C TYR A 5 -4.92 -6.21 -6.12
N SER A 6 -4.06 -6.81 -5.30
CA SER A 6 -2.93 -7.63 -5.78
C SER A 6 -3.39 -8.84 -6.59
N LYS A 7 -4.51 -9.49 -6.19
CA LYS A 7 -5.09 -10.61 -6.94
C LYS A 7 -5.62 -10.16 -8.30
N ILE A 8 -6.38 -9.07 -8.33
CA ILE A 8 -6.95 -8.51 -9.58
C ILE A 8 -5.82 -8.07 -10.51
N SER A 9 -4.87 -7.27 -10.02
CA SER A 9 -3.72 -6.80 -10.79
C SER A 9 -2.87 -7.96 -11.34
N SER A 10 -2.66 -9.01 -10.53
CA SER A 10 -1.94 -10.21 -10.97
C SER A 10 -2.68 -10.94 -12.09
N PHE A 11 -4.00 -11.13 -11.95
CA PHE A 11 -4.82 -11.78 -12.96
C PHE A 11 -4.91 -10.98 -14.26
N GLU A 12 -5.18 -9.67 -14.17
CA GLU A 12 -5.27 -8.79 -15.33
C GLU A 12 -3.93 -8.71 -16.09
N ARG A 13 -2.81 -8.80 -15.37
CA ARG A 13 -1.48 -8.82 -15.97
C ARG A 13 -1.18 -10.16 -16.65
N CYS A 14 -1.43 -11.27 -15.96
CA CYS A 14 -1.20 -12.62 -16.47
C CYS A 14 -1.96 -13.67 -15.63
N PRO A 15 -3.02 -14.29 -16.18
CA PRO A 15 -3.77 -15.35 -15.50
C PRO A 15 -2.89 -16.51 -15.03
N TYR A 16 -1.88 -16.90 -15.81
CA TYR A 16 -0.91 -17.92 -15.42
C TYR A 16 -0.13 -17.56 -14.16
N ALA A 17 0.35 -16.30 -14.06
CA ALA A 17 1.05 -15.82 -12.87
C ALA A 17 0.13 -15.81 -11.64
N TYR A 18 -1.12 -15.38 -11.82
CA TYR A 18 -2.14 -15.46 -10.77
C TYR A 18 -2.35 -16.89 -10.28
N LYS A 19 -2.49 -17.85 -11.18
CA LYS A 19 -2.62 -19.29 -10.85
C LYS A 19 -1.44 -19.77 -10.02
N LYS A 20 -0.21 -19.51 -10.48
CA LYS A 20 1.02 -19.90 -9.79
C LYS A 20 1.08 -19.34 -8.37
N THR A 21 0.77 -18.06 -8.19
CA THR A 21 0.88 -17.39 -6.88
C THR A 21 -0.26 -17.70 -5.93
N TYR A 22 -1.52 -17.69 -6.39
CA TYR A 22 -2.69 -17.70 -5.51
C TYR A 22 -3.46 -19.03 -5.48
N ILE A 23 -3.33 -19.86 -6.52
CA ILE A 23 -3.99 -21.17 -6.58
C ILE A 23 -2.99 -22.26 -6.20
N GLU A 24 -1.88 -22.35 -6.93
CA GLU A 24 -0.83 -23.36 -6.70
C GLU A 24 0.09 -22.99 -5.53
N LYS A 25 0.04 -21.73 -5.06
CA LYS A 25 0.84 -21.21 -3.93
C LYS A 25 2.33 -21.48 -4.08
N VAL A 26 2.84 -21.40 -5.31
CA VAL A 26 4.27 -21.54 -5.59
C VAL A 26 5.00 -20.45 -4.79
N PRO A 27 5.92 -20.80 -3.88
CA PRO A 27 6.63 -19.83 -3.07
C PRO A 27 7.33 -18.82 -3.99
N PRO A 28 7.11 -17.51 -3.80
CA PRO A 28 7.88 -16.54 -4.53
C PRO A 28 9.35 -16.73 -4.15
N GLN A 29 10.26 -16.72 -5.13
CA GLN A 29 11.67 -16.51 -4.81
C GLN A 29 11.76 -15.26 -3.94
N ALA A 30 12.45 -15.34 -2.80
CA ALA A 30 12.59 -14.22 -1.88
C ALA A 30 13.29 -13.06 -2.61
N LYS A 31 12.52 -12.14 -3.19
CA LYS A 31 13.07 -10.99 -3.89
C LYS A 31 13.46 -9.96 -2.84
N LYS A 32 14.77 -9.67 -2.74
CA LYS A 32 15.40 -8.67 -1.85
C LYS A 32 14.59 -7.36 -1.73
N TYR A 33 13.98 -6.92 -2.84
CA TYR A 33 13.14 -5.72 -2.90
C TYR A 33 11.92 -5.72 -1.98
N PHE A 34 11.30 -6.87 -1.72
CA PHE A 34 10.15 -6.94 -0.83
C PHE A 34 10.55 -6.67 0.61
N SER A 35 11.68 -7.21 1.09
CA SER A 35 12.14 -6.98 2.47
C SER A 35 12.39 -5.50 2.75
N PHE A 36 13.02 -4.78 1.82
CA PHE A 36 13.26 -3.34 1.92
C PHE A 36 11.96 -2.54 2.05
N GLY A 37 11.00 -2.79 1.14
CA GLY A 37 9.72 -2.10 1.15
C GLY A 37 8.91 -2.37 2.42
N HIS A 38 8.78 -3.64 2.81
CA HIS A 38 8.07 -4.03 4.04
C HIS A 38 8.72 -3.42 5.29
N SER A 39 10.05 -3.31 5.34
CA SER A 39 10.74 -2.68 6.48
C SER A 39 10.37 -1.21 6.61
N LEU A 40 10.31 -0.46 5.50
CA LEU A 40 9.89 0.94 5.50
C LEU A 40 8.41 1.12 5.88
N HIS A 41 7.52 0.29 5.34
CA HIS A 41 6.09 0.33 5.71
C HIS A 41 5.91 0.01 7.20
N GLY A 42 6.53 -1.07 7.68
CA GLY A 42 6.46 -1.46 9.10
C GLY A 42 7.03 -0.40 10.04
N ALA A 43 8.11 0.29 9.63
CA ALA A 43 8.66 1.41 10.39
C ALA A 43 7.64 2.55 10.53
N LEU A 44 6.95 2.90 9.45
CA LEU A 44 5.94 3.96 9.43
C LEU A 44 4.66 3.53 10.16
N GLU A 45 4.21 2.29 10.03
CA GLU A 45 3.14 1.71 10.83
C GLU A 45 3.46 1.85 12.33
N GLU A 46 4.61 1.33 12.77
CA GLU A 46 5.04 1.38 14.17
C GLU A 46 5.13 2.83 14.67
N PHE A 47 5.65 3.74 13.84
CA PHE A 47 5.75 5.15 14.19
C PHE A 47 4.38 5.80 14.33
N TYR A 48 3.50 5.69 13.34
CA TYR A 48 2.18 6.33 13.39
C TYR A 48 1.16 5.60 14.29
N SER A 49 1.47 4.40 14.78
CA SER A 49 0.64 3.64 15.71
C SER A 49 0.49 4.33 17.08
N SER A 50 -0.50 3.86 17.84
CA SER A 50 -0.78 4.31 19.21
C SER A 50 -1.09 5.81 19.33
N PRO A 51 -2.10 6.33 18.59
CA PRO A 51 -2.44 7.75 18.60
C PRO A 51 -2.77 8.30 20.00
N LEU A 52 -3.30 7.46 20.89
CA LEU A 52 -3.57 7.83 22.28
C LEU A 52 -2.28 8.20 23.04
N LEU A 53 -1.18 7.45 22.84
CA LEU A 53 0.09 7.74 23.51
C LEU A 53 0.70 9.06 23.04
N TYR A 54 0.49 9.43 21.77
CA TYR A 54 0.88 10.74 21.26
C TYR A 54 0.06 11.87 21.89
N ARG A 55 -1.27 11.70 21.95
CA ARG A 55 -2.17 12.70 22.55
C ARG A 55 -1.90 12.92 24.04
N LEU A 56 -1.54 11.86 24.76
CA LEU A 56 -1.18 11.92 26.18
C LEU A 56 0.27 12.39 26.41
N GLY A 57 1.05 12.68 25.36
CA GLY A 57 2.45 13.08 25.48
C GLY A 57 3.43 11.97 25.91
N LEU A 58 2.95 10.73 26.05
CA LEU A 58 3.73 9.55 26.43
C LEU A 58 4.63 9.04 25.29
N LYS A 59 4.27 9.35 24.05
CA LYS A 59 5.07 9.09 22.84
C LYS A 59 5.36 10.41 22.14
N LYS A 60 6.63 10.67 21.81
CA LYS A 60 7.04 11.87 21.07
C LYS A 60 7.34 11.53 19.61
N PRO A 61 6.91 12.32 18.61
CA PRO A 61 7.19 12.04 17.21
C PRO A 61 8.59 12.56 16.85
N THR A 62 9.64 11.88 17.30
CA THR A 62 11.03 12.30 17.06
C THR A 62 11.70 11.47 15.97
N LYS A 63 12.71 12.06 15.31
CA LYS A 63 13.55 11.36 14.31
C LYS A 63 14.12 10.05 14.87
N ASN A 64 14.62 10.08 16.11
CA ASN A 64 15.15 8.90 16.80
C ASN A 64 14.09 7.81 17.04
N ASN A 65 12.84 8.18 17.35
CA ASN A 65 11.76 7.19 17.48
C ASN A 65 11.43 6.52 16.14
N LEU A 66 11.44 7.28 15.04
CA LEU A 66 11.22 6.71 13.70
C LEU A 66 12.37 5.81 13.26
N ARG A 67 13.63 6.22 13.52
CA ARG A 67 14.81 5.37 13.28
C ARG A 67 14.75 4.07 14.08
N ARG A 68 14.39 4.13 15.37
CA ARG A 68 14.19 2.93 16.20
C ARG A 68 13.10 2.01 15.65
N ALA A 69 12.00 2.58 15.15
CA ALA A 69 10.94 1.81 14.50
C ALA A 69 11.46 1.07 13.24
N LEU A 70 12.31 1.73 12.43
CA LEU A 70 12.96 1.09 11.28
C LEU A 70 13.84 -0.08 11.69
N LEU A 71 14.74 0.12 12.66
CA LEU A 71 15.63 -0.94 13.13
C LEU A 71 14.87 -2.14 13.70
N LYS A 72 13.79 -1.88 14.47
CA LYS A 72 12.91 -2.93 15.01
C LYS A 72 12.21 -3.73 13.92
N ARG A 73 11.83 -3.08 12.82
CA ARG A 73 11.06 -3.66 11.70
C ARG A 73 11.92 -4.11 10.54
N TRP A 74 13.25 -4.01 10.66
CA TRP A 74 14.18 -4.34 9.58
C TRP A 74 14.17 -5.84 9.29
N ILE A 75 13.75 -6.18 8.07
CA ILE A 75 13.80 -7.55 7.56
C ILE A 75 15.09 -7.67 6.75
N LYS A 76 16.01 -8.53 7.22
CA LYS A 76 17.23 -8.80 6.48
C LYS A 76 16.89 -9.31 5.08
N GLY A 77 17.35 -8.60 4.06
CA GLY A 77 17.10 -8.90 2.65
C GLY A 77 18.36 -8.64 1.84
N GLY A 78 18.84 -9.65 1.12
CA GLY A 78 20.17 -9.62 0.51
C GLY A 78 20.68 -11.05 0.33
N SER A 79 21.61 -11.25 -0.59
CA SER A 79 22.34 -12.51 -0.69
C SER A 79 23.58 -12.47 0.20
N THR A 80 24.14 -11.27 0.43
CA THR A 80 25.32 -11.06 1.28
C THR A 80 25.07 -10.06 2.44
N PRO A 81 25.86 -10.11 3.52
CA PRO A 81 25.79 -9.14 4.62
C PRO A 81 25.98 -7.68 4.18
N GLU A 82 26.90 -7.44 3.24
CA GLU A 82 27.27 -6.10 2.75
C GLU A 82 26.12 -5.45 1.98
N GLU A 83 25.42 -6.23 1.14
CA GLU A 83 24.22 -5.78 0.45
C GLU A 83 23.10 -5.39 1.44
N ASN A 84 22.92 -6.19 2.49
CA ASN A 84 21.90 -5.91 3.51
C ASN A 84 22.27 -4.65 4.32
N GLU A 85 23.55 -4.44 4.63
CA GLU A 85 24.01 -3.24 5.33
C GLU A 85 23.84 -1.99 4.46
N ALA A 86 24.18 -2.06 3.18
CA ALA A 86 23.94 -0.98 2.22
C ALA A 86 22.44 -0.65 2.10
N ALA A 87 21.59 -1.67 2.04
CA ALA A 87 20.13 -1.48 2.02
C ALA A 87 19.62 -0.83 3.31
N LEU A 88 20.17 -1.19 4.48
CA LEU A 88 19.79 -0.55 5.74
C LEU A 88 20.18 0.94 5.75
N ARG A 89 21.40 1.28 5.32
CA ARG A 89 21.84 2.68 5.20
C ARG A 89 20.93 3.49 4.29
N ASP A 90 20.55 2.95 3.14
CA ASP A 90 19.58 3.58 2.23
C ASP A 90 18.22 3.83 2.90
N ALA A 91 17.74 2.85 3.69
CA ALA A 91 16.47 2.97 4.39
C ALA A 91 16.52 4.00 5.52
N GLU A 92 17.63 4.10 6.26
CA GLU A 92 17.85 5.13 7.27
C GLU A 92 17.78 6.53 6.64
N ILE A 93 18.50 6.76 5.52
CA ILE A 93 18.47 8.04 4.78
C ILE A 93 17.04 8.39 4.35
N ILE A 94 16.28 7.42 3.82
CA ILE A 94 14.89 7.63 3.41
C ILE A 94 14.01 8.05 4.60
N ILE A 95 14.15 7.37 5.73
CA ILE A 95 13.34 7.62 6.92
C ILE A 95 13.69 8.98 7.54
N GLU A 96 14.95 9.37 7.55
CA GLU A 96 15.38 10.69 8.02
C GLU A 96 14.81 11.81 7.15
N LYS A 97 14.92 11.69 5.83
CA LYS A 97 14.32 12.64 4.88
C LYS A 97 12.80 12.69 4.99
N TYR A 98 12.15 11.55 5.22
CA TYR A 98 10.70 11.49 5.44
C TYR A 98 10.31 12.26 6.70
N TYR A 99 11.08 12.12 7.78
CA TYR A 99 10.85 12.89 9.00
C TYR A 99 10.95 14.39 8.76
N GLU A 100 12.01 14.83 8.10
CA GLU A 100 12.24 16.25 7.78
C GLU A 100 11.18 16.82 6.84
N THR A 101 10.69 16.03 5.89
CA THR A 101 9.73 16.53 4.90
C THR A 101 8.28 16.54 5.42
N PHE A 102 7.89 15.53 6.20
CA PHE A 102 6.48 15.28 6.51
C PHE A 102 6.13 15.30 8.00
N ILE A 103 7.11 15.40 8.91
CA ILE A 103 6.88 15.28 10.36
C ILE A 103 7.42 16.48 11.15
N SER A 104 8.61 17.00 10.82
CA SER A 104 9.32 17.98 11.67
C SER A 104 8.52 19.23 11.97
N ASP A 105 7.80 19.74 10.98
CA ASP A 105 7.07 21.00 11.09
C ASP A 105 5.68 20.80 11.67
N SER A 106 5.06 19.66 11.36
CA SER A 106 3.72 19.33 11.85
C SER A 106 3.53 17.82 11.87
N PHE A 107 3.31 17.26 13.07
CA PHE A 107 2.96 15.86 13.24
C PHE A 107 1.50 15.72 13.63
N THR A 108 0.78 14.88 12.89
CA THR A 108 -0.55 14.40 13.26
C THR A 108 -0.50 12.88 13.41
N PRO A 109 -0.92 12.32 14.56
CA PRO A 109 -1.06 10.88 14.72
C PRO A 109 -2.05 10.30 13.70
N ALA A 110 -1.81 9.09 13.22
CA ALA A 110 -2.76 8.45 12.32
C ALA A 110 -4.08 8.13 13.05
N TRP A 111 -5.19 8.16 12.31
CA TRP A 111 -6.45 7.63 12.81
C TRP A 111 -6.37 6.10 12.90
N ARG A 112 -5.86 5.47 11.84
CA ARG A 112 -5.50 4.05 11.78
C ARG A 112 -4.28 3.84 10.90
N VAL A 113 -3.54 2.78 11.20
CA VAL A 113 -2.46 2.21 10.38
C VAL A 113 -2.76 0.74 10.14
N GLU A 114 -2.27 0.18 9.02
CA GLU A 114 -2.51 -1.21 8.62
C GLU A 114 -3.98 -1.62 8.80
N ALA A 115 -4.89 -0.77 8.30
CA ALA A 115 -6.31 -0.88 8.57
C ALA A 115 -6.97 -1.89 7.62
N PRO A 116 -7.38 -3.09 8.09
CA PRO A 116 -8.06 -4.04 7.22
C PRO A 116 -9.46 -3.55 6.91
N PHE A 117 -9.92 -3.81 5.69
CA PHE A 117 -11.30 -3.54 5.28
C PHE A 117 -11.84 -4.70 4.45
N SER A 118 -13.16 -4.73 4.35
CA SER A 118 -13.85 -5.57 3.38
C SER A 118 -15.16 -4.93 2.94
N PHE A 119 -15.55 -5.16 1.69
CA PHE A 119 -16.84 -4.75 1.15
C PHE A 119 -17.28 -5.68 0.02
N THR A 120 -18.50 -5.51 -0.46
CA THR A 120 -19.09 -6.36 -1.50
C THR A 120 -19.12 -5.65 -2.85
N ALA A 121 -18.72 -6.37 -3.90
CA ALA A 121 -18.87 -5.96 -5.30
C ALA A 121 -19.54 -7.10 -6.07
N GLY A 122 -20.83 -6.94 -6.39
CA GLY A 122 -21.67 -8.03 -6.89
C GLY A 122 -21.72 -9.20 -5.90
N ARG A 123 -21.39 -10.42 -6.36
CA ARG A 123 -21.29 -11.62 -5.51
C ARG A 123 -19.90 -11.86 -4.90
N HIS A 124 -18.98 -10.89 -5.03
CA HIS A 124 -17.60 -11.01 -4.60
C HIS A 124 -17.34 -10.14 -3.37
N THR A 125 -16.46 -10.62 -2.50
CA THR A 125 -15.96 -9.84 -1.36
C THR A 125 -14.61 -9.28 -1.72
N VAL A 126 -14.47 -7.95 -1.69
CA VAL A 126 -13.20 -7.26 -1.88
C VAL A 126 -12.58 -6.99 -0.51
N MET A 127 -11.30 -7.29 -0.35
CA MET A 127 -10.57 -7.13 0.89
C MET A 127 -9.21 -6.49 0.63
N GLY A 128 -8.69 -5.79 1.63
CA GLY A 128 -7.35 -5.22 1.59
C GLY A 128 -6.95 -4.63 2.94
N ILE A 129 -5.79 -4.01 2.95
CA ILE A 129 -5.22 -3.33 4.11
C ILE A 129 -4.75 -1.96 3.64
N ILE A 130 -5.15 -0.91 4.35
CA ILE A 130 -4.74 0.46 4.07
C ILE A 130 -3.57 0.81 4.98
N ASP A 131 -2.43 1.21 4.40
CA ASP A 131 -1.21 1.54 5.17
C ASP A 131 -1.48 2.59 6.26
N ARG A 132 -2.14 3.69 5.90
CA ARG A 132 -2.46 4.78 6.83
C ARG A 132 -3.72 5.55 6.47
N ILE A 133 -4.51 5.87 7.48
CA ILE A 133 -5.66 6.78 7.38
C ILE A 133 -5.43 7.96 8.32
N HIS A 134 -5.49 9.17 7.80
CA HIS A 134 -5.41 10.42 8.56
C HIS A 134 -6.80 11.06 8.70
N ARG A 135 -7.04 11.67 9.86
CA ARG A 135 -8.21 12.53 10.10
C ARG A 135 -7.81 13.98 9.85
N LEU A 136 -8.54 14.65 8.98
CA LEU A 136 -8.39 16.06 8.60
C LEU A 136 -9.68 16.80 9.00
N GLY A 137 -9.82 17.14 10.29
CA GLY A 137 -11.09 17.63 10.82
C GLY A 137 -12.19 16.57 10.71
N GLU A 138 -13.25 16.87 9.97
CA GLU A 138 -14.37 15.95 9.72
C GLU A 138 -14.15 15.03 8.50
N HIS A 139 -13.11 15.29 7.72
CA HIS A 139 -12.74 14.49 6.55
C HIS A 139 -11.56 13.59 6.83
N PHE A 140 -11.31 12.65 5.92
CA PHE A 140 -10.26 11.66 6.04
C PHE A 140 -9.42 11.58 4.76
N GLU A 141 -8.13 11.32 4.94
CA GLU A 141 -7.19 11.07 3.86
C GLU A 141 -6.62 9.66 3.99
N ILE A 142 -6.65 8.91 2.88
CA ILE A 142 -5.96 7.62 2.76
C ILE A 142 -4.56 7.86 2.21
N ILE A 143 -3.57 7.20 2.81
CA ILE A 143 -2.18 7.29 2.38
C ILE A 143 -1.62 5.89 2.19
N ASP A 144 -1.09 5.64 1.00
CA ASP A 144 -0.38 4.41 0.62
C ASP A 144 1.09 4.76 0.30
N TYR A 145 2.02 4.00 0.88
CA TYR A 145 3.44 4.24 0.71
C TYR A 145 3.97 3.45 -0.48
N LYS A 146 4.85 4.08 -1.27
CA LYS A 146 5.47 3.49 -2.45
C LYS A 146 6.99 3.57 -2.35
N THR A 147 7.66 2.45 -2.60
CA THR A 147 9.13 2.32 -2.55
C THR A 147 9.77 2.04 -3.92
N ASN A 148 8.99 2.22 -4.99
CA ASN A 148 9.39 2.03 -6.38
C ASN A 148 10.64 2.87 -6.73
N LYS A 149 11.55 2.31 -7.53
CA LYS A 149 12.74 3.00 -8.06
C LYS A 149 12.44 4.03 -9.16
N LYS A 150 11.18 4.17 -9.56
CA LYS A 150 10.69 5.17 -10.51
C LYS A 150 9.26 5.55 -10.09
N ILE A 151 8.92 6.83 -10.23
CA ILE A 151 7.54 7.30 -10.06
C ILE A 151 6.80 7.06 -11.38
N PRO A 152 5.68 6.31 -11.39
CA PRO A 152 4.85 6.21 -12.58
C PRO A 152 4.29 7.57 -13.01
N GLN A 153 3.97 7.72 -14.30
CA GLN A 153 3.22 8.88 -14.77
C GLN A 153 1.86 9.00 -14.06
N GLU A 154 1.41 10.22 -13.83
CA GLU A 154 0.21 10.50 -13.03
C GLU A 154 -1.05 9.87 -13.65
N GLU A 155 -1.14 9.82 -14.97
CA GLU A 155 -2.25 9.20 -15.72
C GLU A 155 -2.36 7.71 -15.41
N ASN A 156 -1.22 7.03 -15.22
CA ASN A 156 -1.20 5.62 -14.83
C ASN A 156 -1.63 5.44 -13.37
N LEU A 157 -1.28 6.38 -12.49
CA LEU A 157 -1.72 6.37 -11.10
C LEU A 157 -3.24 6.62 -10.98
N LYS A 158 -3.80 7.51 -11.80
CA LYS A 158 -5.25 7.77 -11.88
C LYS A 158 -6.06 6.57 -12.35
N ARG A 159 -5.45 5.67 -13.12
CA ARG A 159 -6.07 4.43 -13.61
C ARG A 159 -5.87 3.25 -12.66
N ASP A 160 -5.01 3.40 -11.65
CA ASP A 160 -4.68 2.35 -10.71
C ASP A 160 -5.84 2.11 -9.74
N LEU A 161 -6.43 0.91 -9.81
CA LEU A 161 -7.56 0.50 -8.98
C LEU A 161 -7.27 0.54 -7.48
N GLN A 162 -5.99 0.53 -7.07
CA GLN A 162 -5.65 0.37 -5.66
C GLN A 162 -6.29 1.43 -4.76
N LEU A 163 -6.10 2.73 -5.06
CA LEU A 163 -6.65 3.81 -4.23
C LEU A 163 -8.18 3.88 -4.29
N TYR A 164 -8.79 3.50 -5.42
CA TYR A 164 -10.25 3.39 -5.53
C TYR A 164 -10.81 2.28 -4.63
N ILE A 165 -10.16 1.11 -4.62
CA ILE A 165 -10.53 0.01 -3.73
C ILE A 165 -10.38 0.44 -2.27
N TYR A 166 -9.32 1.17 -1.91
CA TYR A 166 -9.10 1.64 -0.54
C TYR A 166 -10.12 2.70 -0.15
N TYR A 167 -10.45 3.61 -1.06
CA TYR A 167 -11.51 4.60 -0.89
C TYR A 167 -12.87 3.94 -0.59
N LEU A 168 -13.33 3.01 -1.44
CA LEU A 168 -14.57 2.28 -1.22
C LEU A 168 -14.52 1.47 0.08
N GLY A 169 -13.41 0.78 0.31
CA GLY A 169 -13.18 0.03 1.54
C GLY A 169 -13.33 0.89 2.79
N CYS A 170 -12.77 2.10 2.79
CA CYS A 170 -12.89 2.98 3.94
C CYS A 170 -14.29 3.60 4.07
N ARG A 171 -14.94 3.95 2.98
CA ARG A 171 -16.31 4.47 3.00
C ARG A 171 -17.31 3.44 3.50
N GLU A 172 -17.22 2.20 3.05
CA GLU A 172 -18.20 1.15 3.39
C GLU A 172 -17.92 0.53 4.76
N PHE A 173 -16.66 0.17 5.01
CA PHE A 173 -16.30 -0.57 6.22
C PHE A 173 -16.17 0.36 7.43
N PHE A 174 -15.55 1.53 7.27
CA PHE A 174 -15.34 2.47 8.37
C PHE A 174 -16.38 3.59 8.43
N ARG A 175 -17.25 3.72 7.42
CA ARG A 175 -18.29 4.78 7.34
C ARG A 175 -17.71 6.18 7.50
N LYS A 176 -16.56 6.44 6.87
CA LYS A 176 -15.86 7.73 6.92
C LYS A 176 -15.89 8.45 5.59
N ASN A 177 -16.00 9.77 5.65
CA ASN A 177 -15.96 10.65 4.48
C ASN A 177 -14.50 10.87 4.04
N ILE A 178 -14.08 10.10 3.04
CA ILE A 178 -12.74 10.21 2.45
C ILE A 178 -12.80 11.27 1.35
N THR A 179 -12.08 12.38 1.51
CA THR A 179 -12.02 13.44 0.49
C THR A 179 -10.73 13.40 -0.32
N ARG A 180 -9.73 12.64 0.15
CA ARG A 180 -8.42 12.57 -0.49
C ARG A 180 -7.81 11.19 -0.36
N VAL A 181 -7.16 10.75 -1.44
CA VAL A 181 -6.32 9.56 -1.46
C VAL A 181 -4.95 9.92 -2.01
N SER A 182 -3.89 9.40 -1.39
CA SER A 182 -2.54 9.86 -1.68
C SER A 182 -1.54 8.71 -1.75
N TYR A 183 -0.65 8.79 -2.71
CA TYR A 183 0.60 8.03 -2.71
C TYR A 183 1.72 8.88 -2.13
N ILE A 184 2.55 8.29 -1.27
CA ILE A 184 3.85 8.88 -0.90
C ILE A 184 4.97 7.99 -1.43
N PHE A 185 5.71 8.52 -2.40
CA PHE A 185 6.88 7.86 -2.97
C PHE A 185 8.10 8.13 -2.10
N LEU A 186 8.36 7.20 -1.17
CA LEU A 186 9.36 7.32 -0.12
C LEU A 186 10.79 7.52 -0.64
N ARG A 187 11.14 7.06 -1.84
CA ARG A 187 12.49 7.32 -2.38
C ARG A 187 12.71 8.76 -2.84
N TYR A 188 11.61 9.50 -3.04
CA TYR A 188 11.62 10.80 -3.69
C TYR A 188 11.04 11.92 -2.82
N MET A 189 10.52 11.59 -1.63
CA MET A 189 9.76 12.52 -0.80
C MET A 189 8.61 13.21 -1.54
N LYS A 190 8.04 12.54 -2.55
CA LYS A 190 6.95 13.08 -3.36
C LYS A 190 5.61 12.51 -2.92
N LYS A 191 4.70 13.38 -2.49
CA LYS A 191 3.29 13.06 -2.27
C LYS A 191 2.48 13.42 -3.51
N ILE A 192 1.74 12.46 -4.05
CA ILE A 192 0.78 12.67 -5.15
C ILE A 192 -0.60 12.40 -4.57
N SER A 193 -1.49 13.40 -4.66
CA SER A 193 -2.81 13.36 -4.03
C SER A 193 -3.89 13.46 -5.10
N PHE A 194 -4.98 12.73 -4.90
CA PHE A 194 -6.17 12.77 -5.75
C PHE A 194 -7.39 13.11 -4.90
N ASP A 195 -8.23 14.00 -5.42
CA ASP A 195 -9.53 14.29 -4.84
C ASP A 195 -10.52 13.18 -5.22
N THR A 196 -11.40 12.82 -4.28
CA THR A 196 -12.34 11.71 -4.47
C THR A 196 -13.69 12.16 -5.03
N SER A 197 -13.93 13.46 -5.20
CA SER A 197 -15.19 14.00 -5.75
C SER A 197 -15.49 13.51 -7.16
N SER A 198 -14.47 13.17 -7.95
CA SER A 198 -14.62 12.65 -9.30
C SER A 198 -14.67 11.12 -9.37
N PHE A 199 -14.72 10.43 -8.24
CA PHE A 199 -14.71 8.96 -8.22
C PHE A 199 -16.12 8.43 -8.56
N ASP A 200 -16.18 7.52 -9.52
CA ASP A 200 -17.41 6.83 -9.93
C ASP A 200 -17.55 5.51 -9.17
N ASP A 201 -18.21 5.57 -8.01
CA ASP A 201 -18.42 4.41 -7.13
C ASP A 201 -19.02 3.21 -7.86
N ASP A 202 -20.07 3.45 -8.65
CA ASP A 202 -20.81 2.38 -9.33
C ASP A 202 -19.99 1.78 -10.47
N GLY A 203 -19.30 2.62 -11.25
CA GLY A 203 -18.37 2.17 -12.27
C GLY A 203 -17.24 1.32 -11.70
N ILE A 204 -16.68 1.71 -10.56
CA ILE A 204 -15.63 0.94 -9.87
C ILE A 204 -16.19 -0.39 -9.37
N ARG A 205 -17.35 -0.40 -8.71
CA ARG A 205 -17.99 -1.63 -8.23
C ARG A 205 -18.28 -2.60 -9.37
N ASN A 206 -18.84 -2.10 -10.47
CA ASN A 206 -19.11 -2.90 -11.65
C ASN A 206 -17.83 -3.49 -12.23
N ARG A 207 -16.77 -2.68 -12.35
CA ARG A 207 -15.44 -3.16 -12.79
C ARG A 207 -14.88 -4.25 -11.87
N LEU A 208 -15.01 -4.09 -10.55
CA LEU A 208 -14.55 -5.09 -9.56
C LEU A 208 -15.37 -6.37 -9.62
N ALA A 209 -16.70 -6.27 -9.76
CA ALA A 209 -17.60 -7.39 -9.92
C ALA A 209 -17.27 -8.17 -11.21
N SER A 210 -17.18 -7.48 -12.35
CA SER A 210 -16.82 -8.09 -13.63
C SER A 210 -15.42 -8.73 -13.60
N ALA A 211 -14.44 -8.09 -12.93
CA ALA A 211 -13.13 -8.71 -12.73
C ALA A 211 -13.25 -10.01 -11.92
N GLY A 212 -14.05 -10.00 -10.85
CA GLY A 212 -14.34 -11.18 -10.06
C GLY A 212 -15.03 -12.29 -10.84
N ASP A 213 -16.00 -11.96 -11.70
CA ASP A 213 -16.70 -12.95 -12.52
C ASP A 213 -15.76 -13.60 -13.53
N ARG A 214 -14.91 -12.81 -14.22
CA ARG A 214 -13.88 -13.34 -15.13
C ARG A 214 -12.90 -14.26 -14.39
N MET A 215 -12.42 -13.84 -13.22
CA MET A 215 -11.51 -14.64 -12.40
C MET A 215 -12.14 -15.95 -11.92
N ALA A 216 -13.45 -15.95 -11.64
CA ALA A 216 -14.17 -17.14 -11.21
C ALA A 216 -14.49 -18.10 -12.36
N ALA A 217 -14.66 -17.58 -13.58
CA ALA A 217 -14.95 -18.36 -14.78
C ALA A 217 -13.69 -18.87 -15.50
N GLU A 218 -12.51 -18.30 -15.24
CA GLU A 218 -11.24 -18.71 -15.83
C GLU A 218 -10.88 -20.16 -15.47
N LYS A 219 -10.59 -20.97 -16.50
CA LYS A 219 -10.20 -22.38 -16.35
C LYS A 219 -8.80 -22.66 -16.89
N ASP A 220 -8.40 -21.96 -17.94
CA ASP A 220 -7.19 -22.28 -18.70
C ASP A 220 -5.97 -21.54 -18.13
N PHE A 221 -6.19 -20.35 -17.57
CA PHE A 221 -5.14 -19.50 -17.01
C PHE A 221 -3.97 -19.29 -17.98
N LEU A 222 -4.29 -19.02 -19.24
CA LEU A 222 -3.28 -18.88 -20.29
C LEU A 222 -2.29 -17.74 -19.96
N PRO A 223 -1.00 -17.90 -20.27
CA PRO A 223 -0.01 -16.86 -20.04
C PRO A 223 -0.27 -15.66 -20.96
N ARG A 224 -0.14 -14.45 -20.40
CA ARG A 224 -0.19 -13.20 -21.15
C ARG A 224 1.17 -12.53 -21.11
N ARG A 225 1.77 -12.31 -22.29
CA ARG A 225 3.08 -11.67 -22.41
C ARG A 225 3.05 -10.27 -21.81
N ASN A 226 4.04 -9.95 -21.00
CA ASN A 226 4.20 -8.65 -20.35
C ASN A 226 5.69 -8.40 -20.06
N MET A 227 6.02 -7.21 -19.54
CA MET A 227 7.42 -6.80 -19.29
C MET A 227 8.18 -7.65 -18.26
N PHE A 228 7.51 -8.55 -17.54
CA PHE A 228 8.11 -9.45 -16.55
C PHE A 228 8.30 -10.88 -17.06
N CYS A 229 7.89 -11.17 -18.31
CA CYS A 229 8.25 -12.42 -18.96
C CYS A 229 9.76 -12.45 -19.22
N GLY A 230 10.42 -13.57 -18.94
CA GLY A 230 11.83 -13.76 -19.28
C GLY A 230 12.05 -13.52 -20.77
N ALA A 231 13.18 -12.87 -21.10
CA ALA A 231 13.71 -12.86 -22.44
C ALA A 231 14.04 -14.29 -22.88
#